data_AF-A0A7C5Z841-F1
#
_entry.id   AF-A0A7C5Z841-F1
#
_cell.length_a   1.000
_cell.length_b   1.000
_cell.length_c   1.000
_cell.angle_alpha   90.00
_cell.angle_beta   90.00
_cell.angle_gamma   90.00
#
_symmetry.space_group_name_H-M   'P 1'
#
loop_
_entity.id
_entity.type
_entity.pdbx_description
1 polymer ?
#
loop_
_entity_poly.entity_id
_entity_poly.type
_entity_poly.pdbx_seq_one_letter_code
_entity_poly.pdbx_strand_id
1 'polypeptide(L)'
;MRLSENRINFIAQQVAKELLDHQLIKFSGSRVILEAEIAKVILEDLRIEDEIDREVTEMISKMKRKIPPGSAEWDAIYQQKKEEIARRRNYIY
;
A
#
# COMPACT_ATOMS: atom_id res chain seq x y z
N MET A 1 -1.31 -4.37 -3.61
CA MET A 1 -1.43 -5.77 -3.12
C MET A 1 -2.41 -5.85 -1.95
N ARG A 2 -3.20 -6.93 -1.79
CA ARG A 2 -4.09 -7.06 -0.62
C ARG A 2 -3.46 -7.91 0.48
N LEU A 3 -2.99 -7.26 1.54
CA LEU A 3 -2.64 -7.94 2.78
C LEU A 3 -3.92 -8.25 3.58
N SER A 4 -3.98 -9.42 4.21
CA SER A 4 -5.06 -9.72 5.14
C SER A 4 -4.87 -8.96 6.45
N GLU A 5 -5.95 -8.69 7.17
CA GLU A 5 -5.92 -8.02 8.47
C GLU A 5 -4.99 -8.74 9.46
N ASN A 6 -5.05 -10.07 9.50
CA ASN A 6 -4.13 -10.89 10.31
C ASN A 6 -2.66 -10.67 9.94
N ARG A 7 -2.34 -10.50 8.64
CA ARG A 7 -0.98 -10.24 8.19
C ARG A 7 -0.52 -8.85 8.57
N ILE A 8 -1.39 -7.85 8.50
CA ILE A 8 -1.10 -6.47 8.93
C ILE A 8 -0.81 -6.44 10.43
N ASN A 9 -1.68 -7.06 11.24
CA ASN A 9 -1.49 -7.14 12.68
C ASN A 9 -0.19 -7.88 13.05
N PHE A 10 0.12 -8.97 12.35
CA PHE A 10 1.37 -9.69 12.57
C PHE A 10 2.60 -8.82 12.26
N ILE A 11 2.60 -8.10 11.13
CA ILE A 11 3.69 -7.18 10.77
C ILE A 11 3.81 -6.07 11.82
N ALA A 12 2.69 -5.47 12.23
CA ALA A 12 2.68 -4.42 13.24
C ALA A 12 3.25 -4.88 14.59
N GLN A 13 2.92 -6.11 15.02
CA GLN A 13 3.50 -6.74 16.21
C GLN A 13 5.01 -6.94 16.10
N GLN A 14 5.51 -7.38 14.94
CA GLN A 14 6.95 -7.56 14.75
C GLN A 14 7.66 -6.21 14.73
N VAL A 15 7.14 -5.21 14.02
CA VAL A 15 7.74 -3.86 13.98
C VAL A 15 7.75 -3.24 15.37
N ALA A 16 6.63 -3.28 16.10
CA ALA A 16 6.57 -2.78 17.47
C ALA A 16 7.58 -3.47 18.40
N LYS A 17 7.72 -4.79 18.25
CA LYS A 17 8.71 -5.58 19.01
C LYS A 17 10.13 -5.10 18.72
N GLU A 18 10.54 -5.06 17.45
CA GLU A 18 11.90 -4.68 17.06
C GLU A 18 12.24 -3.24 17.48
N LEU A 19 11.28 -2.31 17.34
CA LEU A 19 11.45 -0.91 17.76
C LEU A 19 11.72 -0.77 19.26
N LEU A 20 11.06 -1.58 20.09
CA LEU A 20 11.20 -1.56 21.54
C LEU A 20 12.44 -2.35 22.00
N ASP A 21 12.65 -3.56 21.47
CA ASP A 21 13.74 -4.46 21.86
C ASP A 21 15.11 -3.83 21.54
N HIS A 22 15.22 -3.13 20.41
CA HIS A 22 16.43 -2.41 20.01
C HIS A 22 16.50 -0.98 20.55
N GLN A 23 15.56 -0.55 21.41
CA GLN A 23 15.49 0.79 22.00
C GLN A 23 15.57 1.93 20.97
N LEU A 24 15.04 1.71 19.76
CA LEU A 24 15.06 2.69 18.68
C LEU A 24 14.09 3.84 18.94
N ILE A 25 13.09 3.61 19.80
CA ILE A 25 12.11 4.61 20.21
C ILE A 25 11.93 4.59 21.74
N LYS A 26 11.51 5.73 22.29
CA LYS A 26 10.93 5.80 23.63
C LYS A 26 9.43 6.00 23.50
N PHE A 27 8.65 5.00 23.88
CA PHE A 27 7.19 5.03 23.81
C PHE A 27 6.60 5.02 25.22
N SER A 28 5.71 5.97 25.51
CA SER A 28 5.10 6.15 26.84
C SER A 28 3.78 5.39 27.02
N GLY A 29 3.16 4.92 25.94
CA GLY A 29 1.92 4.14 25.97
C GLY A 29 2.16 2.63 26.13
N SER A 30 1.07 1.86 26.08
CA SER A 30 1.16 0.39 26.06
C SER A 30 1.59 -0.12 24.69
N ARG A 31 2.29 -1.27 24.66
CA ARG A 31 2.70 -1.93 23.42
C ARG A 31 1.52 -2.15 22.44
N VAL A 32 0.34 -2.48 22.95
CA VAL A 32 -0.88 -2.68 22.14
C VAL A 32 -1.26 -1.42 21.37
N ILE A 33 -1.11 -0.23 21.98
CA ILE A 33 -1.38 1.05 21.30
C ILE A 33 -0.36 1.28 20.18
N LEU A 34 0.93 1.00 20.42
CA LEU A 34 1.97 1.11 19.39
C LEU A 34 1.68 0.18 18.21
N GLU A 35 1.32 -1.07 18.47
CA GLU A 35 0.93 -2.04 17.44
C GLU A 35 -0.27 -1.56 16.63
N ALA A 36 -1.29 -1.00 17.28
CA ALA A 36 -2.46 -0.46 16.60
C ALA A 36 -2.12 0.74 15.70
N GLU A 37 -1.26 1.66 16.15
CA GLU A 37 -0.82 2.80 15.33
C GLU A 37 0.01 2.35 14.13
N ILE A 38 0.91 1.36 14.30
CA ILE A 38 1.68 0.81 13.17
C ILE A 38 0.74 0.13 12.16
N ALA A 39 -0.23 -0.67 12.64
CA ALA A 39 -1.21 -1.31 11.77
C ALA A 39 -2.04 -0.28 10.99
N LYS A 40 -2.44 0.83 11.64
CA LYS A 40 -3.13 1.94 11.01
C LYS A 40 -2.30 2.59 9.91
N VAL A 41 -1.02 2.88 10.16
CA VAL A 41 -0.11 3.45 9.15
C VAL A 41 0.01 2.51 7.94
N ILE A 42 0.15 1.21 8.16
CA ILE A 42 0.19 0.21 7.07
C ILE A 42 -1.13 0.23 6.28
N LEU A 43 -2.28 0.28 6.96
CA LEU A 43 -3.59 0.33 6.29
C LEU A 43 -3.79 1.61 5.48
N GLU A 44 -3.33 2.75 6.00
CA GLU A 44 -3.38 4.03 5.28
C GLU A 44 -2.53 3.98 4.01
N ASP A 45 -1.34 3.39 4.08
CA ASP A 45 -0.47 3.20 2.90
C ASP A 45 -1.11 2.29 1.84
N LEU A 46 -1.62 1.13 2.25
CA LEU A 46 -2.32 0.21 1.35
C LEU A 46 -3.56 0.84 0.69
N ARG A 47 -4.25 1.75 1.39
CA ARG A 47 -5.38 2.49 0.80
C ARG A 47 -4.93 3.44 -0.31
N ILE A 48 -3.77 4.07 -0.16
CA ILE A 48 -3.20 4.92 -1.22
C ILE A 48 -2.90 4.06 -2.46
N GLU A 49 -2.32 2.86 -2.27
CA GLU A 49 -2.09 1.93 -3.38
C GLU A 49 -3.41 1.53 -4.08
N ASP A 50 -4.42 1.14 -3.31
CA ASP A 50 -5.76 0.76 -3.80
C ASP A 50 -6.43 1.90 -4.60
N GLU A 51 -6.23 3.16 -4.19
CA GLU A 51 -6.73 4.34 -4.91
C GLU A 51 -6.00 4.56 -6.23
N ILE A 52 -4.67 4.42 -6.25
CA ILE A 52 -3.88 4.50 -7.49
C ILE A 52 -4.32 3.42 -8.46
N ASP A 53 -4.49 2.18 -7.99
CA ASP A 53 -4.91 1.05 -8.81
C ASP A 53 -6.30 1.27 -9.45
N ARG A 54 -7.23 1.83 -8.68
CA ARG A 54 -8.56 2.22 -9.19
C ARG A 54 -8.46 3.30 -10.26
N GLU A 55 -7.68 4.36 -10.01
CA GLU A 55 -7.49 5.45 -10.96
C GLU A 55 -6.89 4.95 -12.28
N VAL A 56 -5.86 4.10 -12.23
CA VAL A 56 -5.24 3.49 -13.41
C VAL A 56 -6.26 2.65 -14.18
N THR A 57 -7.02 1.80 -13.49
CA THR A 57 -8.01 0.92 -14.12
C THR A 57 -9.12 1.73 -14.80
N GLU A 58 -9.60 2.79 -14.16
CA GLU A 58 -10.56 3.73 -14.75
C GLU A 58 -10.00 4.43 -15.98
N MET A 59 -8.74 4.89 -15.94
CA MET A 59 -8.09 5.52 -17.09
C MET A 59 -8.00 4.58 -18.29
N ILE A 60 -7.61 3.33 -18.07
CA ILE A 60 -7.53 2.32 -19.15
C ILE A 60 -8.92 2.02 -19.70
N SER A 61 -9.94 1.90 -18.84
CA SER A 61 -11.31 1.62 -19.28
C SER A 61 -11.92 2.72 -20.17
N LYS A 62 -11.46 3.97 -20.00
CA LYS A 62 -11.90 5.15 -20.78
C LYS A 62 -11.16 5.29 -22.12
N MET A 63 -10.15 4.46 -22.41
CA MET A 63 -9.43 4.51 -23.68
C MET A 63 -10.34 4.11 -24.85
N LYS A 64 -10.17 4.78 -26.00
CA LYS A 64 -10.97 4.52 -27.22
C LYS A 64 -10.85 3.07 -27.69
N ARG A 65 -9.68 2.47 -27.52
CA ARG A 65 -9.41 1.06 -27.82
C ARG A 65 -9.66 0.24 -26.55
N LYS A 66 -10.55 -0.73 -26.61
CA LYS A 66 -10.77 -1.67 -25.50
C LYS A 66 -9.59 -2.64 -25.44
N ILE A 67 -8.87 -2.61 -24.33
CA ILE A 67 -7.75 -3.50 -24.06
C ILE A 67 -8.21 -4.49 -22.98
N PRO A 68 -8.21 -5.81 -23.25
CA PRO A 68 -8.70 -6.79 -22.29
C PRO A 68 -7.80 -6.83 -21.05
N PRO A 69 -8.37 -6.80 -19.83
CA PRO A 69 -7.61 -6.96 -18.59
C PRO A 69 -6.79 -8.27 -18.60
N GLY A 70 -5.56 -8.21 -18.10
CA GLY A 70 -4.64 -9.37 -18.06
C GLY A 70 -4.00 -9.73 -19.40
N SER A 71 -4.15 -8.90 -20.44
CA SER A 71 -3.30 -9.00 -21.63
C SER A 71 -1.96 -8.31 -21.38
N ALA A 72 -0.90 -8.76 -22.07
CA ALA A 72 0.43 -8.14 -21.95
C ALA A 72 0.42 -6.64 -22.30
N GLU A 73 -0.43 -6.22 -23.25
CA GLU A 73 -0.62 -4.81 -23.58
C GLU A 73 -1.27 -4.04 -22.42
N TRP A 74 -2.28 -4.63 -21.78
CA TRP A 74 -2.93 -4.04 -20.60
C TRP A 74 -1.95 -3.90 -19.44
N ASP A 75 -1.17 -4.95 -19.15
CA ASP A 75 -0.19 -4.95 -18.06
C ASP A 75 0.88 -3.88 -18.28
N ALA A 76 1.39 -3.73 -19.51
CA ALA A 76 2.38 -2.72 -19.84
C ALA A 76 1.84 -1.29 -19.62
N ILE A 77 0.62 -1.01 -20.08
CA ILE A 77 -0.02 0.30 -19.91
C ILE A 77 -0.33 0.56 -18.43
N TYR A 78 -0.82 -0.46 -17.73
CA TYR A 78 -1.12 -0.39 -16.30
C TYR A 78 0.13 -0.02 -15.50
N GLN A 79 1.26 -0.70 -15.72
CA GLN A 79 2.51 -0.40 -15.02
C GLN A 79 3.00 1.02 -15.32
N GLN A 80 2.99 1.43 -16.60
CA GLN A 80 3.39 2.77 -17.00
C GLN A 80 2.54 3.85 -16.31
N LYS A 81 1.21 3.65 -16.26
CA LYS A 81 0.27 4.60 -15.67
C LYS A 81 0.35 4.62 -14.14
N LYS A 82 0.50 3.45 -13.51
CA LYS A 82 0.72 3.34 -12.06
C LYS A 82 1.98 4.10 -11.65
N GLU A 83 3.08 3.93 -12.38
CA GLU A 83 4.33 4.63 -12.12
C GLU A 83 4.23 6.16 -12.32
N GLU A 84 3.46 6.60 -13.32
CA GLU A 84 3.19 8.02 -13.57
C GLU A 84 2.43 8.65 -12.40
N ILE A 85 1.36 7.99 -11.92
CA ILE A 85 0.52 8.50 -10.82
C ILE A 85 1.28 8.43 -9.49
N ALA A 86 1.97 7.33 -9.21
CA ALA A 86 2.77 7.17 -8.00
C ALA A 86 3.83 8.29 -7.88
N ARG A 87 4.56 8.58 -8.97
CA ARG A 87 5.51 9.71 -9.01
C ARG A 87 4.86 11.05 -8.72
N ARG A 88 3.67 11.32 -9.29
CA ARG A 88 2.94 12.57 -9.02
C ARG A 88 2.50 12.70 -7.56
N ARG A 89 2.17 11.57 -6.91
CA ARG A 89 1.75 11.52 -5.51
C ARG A 89 2.93 11.38 -4.53
N ASN A 90 4.17 11.35 -5.03
CA ASN A 90 5.37 11.02 -4.24
C ASN A 90 5.21 9.71 -3.44
N TYR A 91 4.50 8.75 -4.03
CA TYR A 91 4.22 7.44 -3.46
C TYR A 91 5.22 6.42 -4.01
N ILE A 92 5.72 5.55 -3.13
CA ILE A 92 6.67 4.49 -3.46
C ILE A 92 5.97 3.16 -3.22
N TYR A 93 5.98 2.28 -4.22
CA TYR A 93 5.35 0.97 -4.20
C TYR A 93 6.33 -0.13 -4.62
#